data_AF-A0A1J4XP05-F1
#
_entry.id   AF-A0A1J4XP05-F1
#
_cell.length_a   1.000
_cell.length_b   1.000
_cell.length_c   1.000
_cell.angle_alpha   90.00
_cell.angle_beta   90.00
_cell.angle_gamma   90.00
#
_symmetry.space_group_name_H-M   'P 1'
#
loop_
_entity.id
_entity.type
_entity.pdbx_description
1 polymer ?
#
loop_
_entity_poly.entity_id
_entity_poly.type
_entity_poly.pdbx_seq_one_letter_code
_entity_poly.pdbx_strand_id
1 'polypeptide(L)' 'MPSLLRKEEAHRLIDELPADATWEDLMGEIYVREAVEKGLADSAAGRTRAVEEIRGKYGLPE' A
#
# COMPACT_ATOMS: atom_id res chain seq x y z
N MET A 1 11.46 -6.82 -0.35
CA MET A 1 12.66 -6.02 0.01
C MET A 1 12.17 -4.67 0.52
N PRO A 2 12.81 -4.07 1.53
CA PRO A 2 12.45 -2.72 1.95
C PRO A 2 12.66 -1.74 0.78
N SER A 3 11.65 -0.93 0.49
CA SER A 3 11.81 0.16 -0.48
C SER A 3 12.67 1.26 0.15
N LEU A 4 13.51 1.89 -0.66
CA LEU A 4 14.33 2.99 -0.19
C LEU A 4 13.47 4.24 -0.06
N LEU A 5 13.53 4.90 1.09
CA LEU A 5 12.88 6.18 1.32
C LEU A 5 13.51 7.26 0.43
N ARG A 6 12.74 7.83 -0.49
CA ARG A 6 13.09 9.05 -1.21
C ARG A 6 12.62 10.25 -0.40
N LYS A 7 13.54 11.13 -0.01
CA LYS A 7 13.23 12.27 0.89
C LYS A 7 12.17 13.17 0.30
N GLU A 8 12.24 13.43 -1.01
CA GLU A 8 11.30 14.29 -1.73
C GLU A 8 9.87 13.76 -1.64
N GLU A 9 9.71 12.44 -1.58
CA GLU A 9 8.41 11.80 -1.51
C GLU A 9 7.89 11.69 -0.08
N ALA A 10 8.77 11.63 0.91
CA ALA A 10 8.38 11.81 2.30
C ALA A 10 7.93 13.25 2.57
N HIS A 11 8.64 14.24 1.99
CA HIS A 11 8.23 15.64 2.07
C HIS A 11 6.86 15.87 1.43
N ARG A 12 6.64 15.36 0.21
CA ARG A 12 5.33 15.47 -0.45
C ARG A 12 4.21 14.87 0.39
N LEU A 13 4.43 13.69 0.96
CA LEU A 13 3.44 13.03 1.82
C LEU A 13 3.11 13.89 3.04
N ILE A 14 4.10 14.53 3.66
CA ILE A 14 3.88 15.46 4.78
C ILE A 14 3.13 16.72 4.32
N ASP A 15 3.47 17.26 3.15
CA ASP A 15 2.85 18.48 2.60
C ASP A 15 1.37 18.27 2.21
N GLU A 16 0.98 17.04 1.87
CA GLU A 16 -0.38 16.66 1.51
C GLU A 16 -1.28 16.39 2.72
N LEU A 17 -0.70 16.21 3.92
CA LEU A 17 -1.47 15.98 5.14
C LEU A 17 -2.22 17.25 5.59
N PRO A 18 -3.41 17.09 6.20
CA PRO A 18 -4.08 18.19 6.89
C PRO A 18 -3.19 18.85 7.95
N ALA A 19 -3.36 20.15 8.18
CA ALA A 19 -2.56 20.90 9.15
C ALA A 19 -2.73 20.41 10.61
N ASP A 20 -3.84 19.73 10.90
CA ASP A 20 -4.19 19.11 12.18
C ASP A 20 -3.94 17.59 12.19
N ALA A 21 -3.31 17.05 11.15
CA ALA A 21 -2.96 15.63 11.08
C ALA A 21 -2.06 15.22 12.26
N THR A 22 -2.36 14.05 12.79
CA THR A 22 -1.62 13.46 13.90
C THR A 22 -0.48 12.56 13.41
N TRP A 23 0.37 12.14 14.33
CA TRP A 23 1.36 11.10 14.04
C TRP A 23 0.72 9.77 13.63
N GLU A 24 -0.50 9.47 14.11
CA GLU A 24 -1.22 8.25 13.72
C GLU A 24 -1.63 8.31 12.24
N ASP A 25 -2.11 9.47 11.77
CA ASP A 25 -2.47 9.69 10.37
C ASP A 25 -1.24 9.53 9.45
N LEU A 26 -0.12 10.16 9.81
CA LEU A 26 1.14 10.01 9.08
C LEU A 26 1.59 8.54 8.99
N MET A 27 1.51 7.80 10.09
CA MET A 27 1.87 6.38 10.12
C MET A 27 0.91 5.53 9.26
N GLY A 28 -0.38 5.87 9.25
CA GLY A 28 -1.38 5.26 8.38
C GLY A 28 -1.04 5.41 6.90
N GLU A 29 -0.72 6.63 6.47
CA GLU A 29 -0.34 6.92 5.08
C GLU A 29 0.93 6.16 4.66
N ILE A 30 1.94 6.12 5.54
CA ILE A 30 3.16 5.34 5.31
C ILE A 30 2.84 3.85 5.10
N TYR A 31 1.95 3.29 5.91
CA TYR A 31 1.55 1.89 5.80
C TYR A 31 0.81 1.61 4.48
N VAL A 32 -0.15 2.45 4.11
CA VAL A 32 -0.90 2.32 2.85
C VAL A 32 0.06 2.35 1.67
N ARG A 33 0.98 3.31 1.64
CA ARG A 33 1.98 3.41 0.58
C ARG A 33 2.86 2.16 0.51
N GLU A 34 3.34 1.65 1.64
CA GLU A 34 4.15 0.43 1.67
C GLU A 34 3.38 -0.78 1.14
N ALA A 35 2.09 -0.91 1.49
CA ALA A 35 1.23 -1.99 1.01
C ALA A 35 1.02 -1.91 -0.51
N VAL A 36 0.83 -0.71 -1.07
CA VAL A 36 0.70 -0.50 -2.52
C VAL A 36 2.00 -0.89 -3.24
N GLU A 37 3.15 -0.39 -2.79
CA GLU A 37 4.44 -0.71 -3.41
C GLU A 37 4.74 -2.22 -3.39
N LYS A 38 4.44 -2.89 -2.26
CA LYS A 38 4.55 -4.35 -2.16
C LYS A 38 3.59 -5.05 -3.14
N GLY A 39 2.34 -4.61 -3.21
CA GLY A 39 1.34 -5.16 -4.13
C GLY A 39 1.73 -5.00 -5.60
N LEU A 40 2.25 -3.85 -5.99
CA LEU A 40 2.76 -3.59 -7.34
C LEU A 40 3.97 -4.48 -7.66
N ALA A 41 4.90 -4.64 -6.71
CA ALA A 41 6.05 -5.52 -6.88
C ALA A 41 5.67 -7.01 -6.95
N ASP A 42 4.66 -7.43 -6.21
CA ASP A 42 4.09 -8.78 -6.29
C ASP A 42 3.40 -9.01 -7.64
N SER A 43 2.61 -8.04 -8.10
CA SER A 43 1.95 -8.07 -9.41
C SER A 43 2.96 -8.17 -10.55
N ALA A 44 3.98 -7.30 -10.58
CA ALA A 44 5.03 -7.30 -11.59
C ALA A 44 5.83 -8.62 -11.61
N ALA A 45 5.97 -9.27 -10.46
CA ALA A 45 6.66 -10.55 -10.34
C ALA A 45 5.75 -11.78 -10.55
N GLY A 46 4.48 -11.58 -10.92
CA GLY A 46 3.51 -12.66 -11.11
C GLY A 46 3.10 -13.38 -9.83
N ARG A 47 3.37 -12.81 -8.64
CA ARG A 47 2.94 -13.34 -7.33
C ARG A 47 1.47 -13.00 -7.06
N THR A 48 0.61 -13.29 -8.02
CA THR A 48 -0.83 -13.02 -7.97
C THR A 48 -1.62 -14.31 -7.79
N ARG A 49 -2.90 -14.20 -7.43
CA ARG A 49 -3.84 -15.32 -7.37
C ARG A 49 -5.00 -15.09 -8.34
N ALA A 50 -5.57 -16.16 -8.86
CA ALA A 50 -6.75 -16.09 -9.72
C ALA A 50 -7.95 -15.58 -8.91
N VAL A 51 -8.85 -14.85 -9.57
CA VAL A 51 -10.01 -14.22 -8.91
C VAL A 51 -10.95 -15.30 -8.37
N GLU A 52 -11.13 -16.38 -9.13
CA GLU A 52 -11.95 -17.54 -8.80
C GLU A 52 -11.42 -18.23 -7.54
N GLU A 53 -10.10 -18.39 -7.42
CA GLU A 53 -9.45 -18.99 -6.25
C GLU A 53 -9.71 -18.16 -4.97
N ILE A 54 -9.59 -16.84 -5.08
CA ILE A 54 -9.82 -15.93 -3.95
C ILE A 54 -11.31 -15.89 -3.57
N ARG A 55 -12.21 -15.78 -4.54
CA ARG A 55 -13.66 -15.78 -4.28
C ARG A 55 -14.10 -17.07 -3.60
N GLY A 56 -13.63 -18.23 -4.10
CA GLY A 56 -13.88 -19.53 -3.49
C GLY A 56 -13.38 -19.61 -2.04
N LYS A 57 -12.18 -19.09 -1.75
CA LYS A 57 -11.62 -19.06 -0.39
C LYS A 57 -12.49 -18.29 0.61
N TYR A 58 -13.13 -17.21 0.17
CA TYR A 58 -13.95 -16.34 1.03
C TYR A 58 -15.46 -16.56 0.90
N GLY A 59 -15.91 -17.58 0.15
CA GLY A 59 -17.33 -17.88 -0.05
C GLY A 59 -18.09 -16.81 -0.84
N LEU A 60 -17.39 -16.07 -1.69
CA LEU A 60 -17.97 -15.04 -2.54
C LEU A 60 -18.46 -15.64 -3.86
N PRO A 61 -19.58 -15.15 -4.45
CA PRO A 61 -20.04 -15.62 -5.76
C PRO A 61 -18.98 -15.32 -6.84
N GLU A 62 -18.93 -16.14 -7.89
CA GLU A 62 -18.08 -15.95 -9.08
C GLU A 62 -18.48 -14.72 -9.90
#